data_AF-A0A3B9AL10-F1
#
_entry.id   AF-A0A3B9AL10-F1
#
_cell.length_a   1.000
_cell.length_b   1.000
_cell.length_c   1.000
_cell.angle_alpha   90.00
_cell.angle_beta   90.00
_cell.angle_gamma   90.00
#
_symmetry.space_group_name_H-M   'P 1'
#
loop_
_entity.id
_entity.type
_entity.pdbx_description
1 polymer ?
#
loop_
_entity_poly.entity_id
_entity_poly.type
_entity_poly.pdbx_seq_one_letter_code
_entity_poly.pdbx_strand_id
1 'polypeptide(L)'
;MKNWYHDIEAYLLGELPELEKTAFEQALQQDPELAQATEAHREVLNRLEGMRLRRLVQTSLQEPTDQSAQFRWKPVWWLLLLFAGGVGVWVFIISPKNTETTTPPPSIEASPSGPVAQKPSDVPVVESTPRGLSPRQWAALALKNQAKPTPTALRSEESGNAAEKTALVRAREAYHQGQYRETLLILKDLPNDEDATYYRANALFRLQRFAEADTAFKNLETSFQYRYEARWNRFLCQLASGKLSQEEARKAALTLANDETFELHEFAAELAEELKGK
;
A
#
# COMPACT_ATOMS: atom_id res chain seq x y z
N MET A 1 25.69 -34.17 -21.87
CA MET A 1 25.08 -34.11 -20.53
C MET A 1 23.70 -33.49 -20.68
N LYS A 2 22.67 -33.94 -19.95
CA LYS A 2 21.36 -33.27 -19.96
C LYS A 2 21.51 -31.92 -19.23
N ASN A 3 20.87 -30.87 -19.75
CA ASN A 3 20.85 -29.57 -19.09
C ASN A 3 19.66 -29.54 -18.11
N TRP A 4 19.92 -29.79 -16.83
CA TRP A 4 18.90 -29.86 -15.78
C TRP A 4 18.33 -28.50 -15.36
N TYR A 5 18.93 -27.38 -15.76
CA TYR A 5 18.48 -26.05 -15.34
C TYR A 5 17.06 -25.69 -15.81
N HIS A 6 16.58 -26.31 -16.91
CA HIS A 6 15.21 -26.15 -17.38
C HIS A 6 14.19 -27.02 -16.63
N ASP A 7 14.64 -28.05 -15.92
CA ASP A 7 13.80 -29.00 -15.20
C ASP A 7 13.55 -28.58 -13.73
N ILE A 8 14.22 -27.50 -13.26
CA ILE A 8 14.13 -26.99 -11.87
C ILE A 8 12.67 -26.68 -11.48
N GLU A 9 11.93 -25.97 -12.34
CA GLU A 9 10.56 -25.56 -12.07
C GLU A 9 9.62 -26.77 -11.99
N ALA A 10 9.64 -27.65 -13.00
CA ALA A 10 8.85 -28.89 -13.00
C ALA A 10 9.21 -29.83 -11.84
N TYR A 11 10.47 -29.86 -11.39
CA TYR A 11 10.87 -30.57 -10.16
C TYR A 11 10.24 -29.95 -8.90
N LEU A 12 10.31 -28.62 -8.75
CA LEU A 12 9.75 -27.92 -7.59
C LEU A 12 8.22 -27.97 -7.53
N LEU A 13 7.54 -28.00 -8.68
CA LEU A 13 6.09 -28.17 -8.79
C LEU A 13 5.64 -29.65 -8.65
N GLY A 14 6.57 -30.61 -8.66
CA GLY A 14 6.26 -32.04 -8.58
C GLY A 14 5.73 -32.65 -9.88
N GLU A 15 5.94 -31.99 -11.01
CA GLU A 15 5.51 -32.41 -12.35
C GLU A 15 6.53 -33.33 -13.06
N LEU A 16 7.77 -33.38 -12.55
CA LEU A 16 8.83 -34.21 -13.12
C LEU A 16 8.55 -35.72 -12.95
N PRO A 17 8.61 -36.54 -14.00
CA PRO A 17 8.40 -38.00 -13.88
C PRO A 17 9.40 -38.64 -12.92
N GLU A 18 8.98 -39.64 -12.13
CA GLU A 18 9.82 -40.26 -11.07
C GLU A 18 11.22 -40.73 -11.53
N LEU A 19 11.34 -41.21 -12.78
CA LEU A 19 12.64 -41.60 -13.36
C LEU A 19 13.55 -40.39 -13.64
N GLU A 20 12.99 -39.26 -14.08
CA GLU A 20 13.75 -38.03 -14.29
C GLU A 20 14.03 -37.33 -12.96
N LYS A 21 13.09 -37.37 -12.01
CA LYS A 21 13.22 -36.83 -10.66
C LYS A 21 14.38 -37.45 -9.89
N THR A 22 14.49 -38.79 -9.90
CA THR A 22 15.63 -39.48 -9.28
C THR A 22 16.97 -39.14 -9.95
N ALA A 23 16.99 -38.93 -11.27
CA ALA A 23 18.19 -38.48 -11.99
C ALA A 23 18.54 -36.99 -11.70
N PHE A 24 17.54 -36.13 -11.53
CA PHE A 24 17.70 -34.74 -11.10
C PHE A 24 18.20 -34.65 -9.64
N GLU A 25 17.66 -35.46 -8.73
CA GLU A 25 18.12 -35.57 -7.34
C GLU A 25 19.57 -36.08 -7.24
N GLN A 26 19.99 -36.98 -8.13
CA GLN A 26 21.40 -37.38 -8.26
C GLN A 26 22.27 -36.24 -8.83
N ALA A 27 21.77 -35.47 -9.78
CA ALA A 27 22.47 -34.30 -10.31
C ALA A 27 22.65 -33.21 -9.24
N LEU A 28 21.64 -32.94 -8.41
CA LEU A 28 21.73 -32.01 -7.26
C LEU A 28 22.83 -32.39 -6.26
N GLN A 29 23.13 -33.69 -6.10
CA GLN A 29 24.21 -34.15 -5.22
C GLN A 29 25.61 -34.02 -5.85
N GLN A 30 25.68 -33.94 -7.19
CA GLN A 30 26.93 -33.89 -7.96
C GLN A 30 27.29 -32.49 -8.43
N ASP A 31 26.31 -31.60 -8.59
CA ASP A 31 26.43 -30.24 -9.09
C ASP A 31 25.94 -29.21 -8.05
N PRO A 32 26.87 -28.58 -7.29
CA PRO A 32 26.52 -27.52 -6.33
C PRO A 32 25.88 -26.27 -6.95
N GLU A 33 26.17 -25.97 -8.22
CA GLU A 33 25.58 -24.80 -8.91
C GLU A 33 24.10 -25.06 -9.21
N LEU A 34 23.77 -26.28 -9.65
CA LEU A 34 22.37 -26.72 -9.84
C LEU A 34 21.59 -26.72 -8.51
N ALA A 35 22.23 -27.12 -7.41
CA ALA A 35 21.62 -27.06 -6.07
C ALA A 35 21.30 -25.61 -5.66
N GLN A 36 22.26 -24.70 -5.81
CA GLN A 36 22.07 -23.27 -5.52
C GLN A 36 20.98 -22.63 -6.41
N ALA A 37 20.94 -22.97 -7.70
CA ALA A 37 19.92 -22.51 -8.63
C ALA A 37 18.51 -23.03 -8.26
N THR A 38 18.41 -24.25 -7.74
CA THR A 38 17.16 -24.86 -7.30
C THR A 38 16.65 -24.23 -6.00
N GLU A 39 17.53 -23.96 -5.03
CA GLU A 39 17.17 -23.24 -3.81
C GLU A 39 16.70 -21.80 -4.10
N ALA A 40 17.34 -21.12 -5.05
CA ALA A 40 16.91 -19.80 -5.50
C ALA A 40 15.50 -19.80 -6.10
N HIS A 41 15.18 -20.74 -6.98
CA HIS A 41 13.82 -20.88 -7.52
C HIS A 41 12.80 -21.23 -6.43
N ARG A 42 13.19 -22.02 -5.42
CA ARG A 42 12.33 -22.31 -4.27
C ARG A 42 12.08 -21.06 -3.41
N GLU A 43 13.08 -20.20 -3.20
CA GLU A 43 12.91 -18.92 -2.50
C GLU A 43 11.91 -18.01 -3.25
N VAL A 44 12.03 -17.94 -4.59
CA VAL A 44 11.11 -17.24 -5.49
C VAL A 44 9.67 -17.76 -5.36
N LEU A 45 9.44 -19.06 -5.54
CA LEU A 45 8.09 -19.64 -5.51
C LEU A 45 7.39 -19.39 -4.16
N ASN A 46 8.09 -19.65 -3.05
CA ASN A 46 7.59 -19.37 -1.69
C ASN A 46 7.21 -17.88 -1.50
N ARG A 47 7.94 -16.96 -2.15
CA ARG A 47 7.69 -15.53 -2.07
C ARG A 47 6.48 -15.11 -2.90
N LEU A 48 6.30 -15.68 -4.10
CA LEU A 48 5.12 -15.49 -4.94
C LEU A 48 3.86 -16.01 -4.24
N GLU A 49 3.90 -17.22 -3.68
CA GLU A 49 2.82 -17.79 -2.88
C GLU A 49 2.50 -16.93 -1.65
N GLY A 50 3.52 -16.47 -0.92
CA GLY A 50 3.35 -15.55 0.21
C GLY A 50 2.68 -14.23 -0.18
N MET A 51 2.93 -13.71 -1.40
CA MET A 51 2.25 -12.53 -1.93
C MET A 51 0.81 -12.82 -2.36
N ARG A 52 0.55 -13.94 -3.06
CA ARG A 52 -0.82 -14.39 -3.41
C ARG A 52 -1.67 -14.60 -2.16
N LEU A 53 -1.17 -15.35 -1.16
CA LEU A 53 -1.86 -15.62 0.10
C LEU A 53 -2.13 -14.34 0.90
N ARG A 54 -1.15 -13.43 1.00
CA ARG A 54 -1.34 -12.13 1.64
C ARG A 54 -2.42 -11.30 0.94
N ARG A 55 -2.49 -11.33 -0.39
CA ARG A 55 -3.55 -10.65 -1.15
C ARG A 55 -4.92 -11.27 -0.87
N LEU A 56 -5.04 -12.61 -0.89
CA LEU A 56 -6.28 -13.32 -0.55
C LEU A 56 -6.78 -12.97 0.86
N VAL A 57 -5.89 -13.00 1.86
CA VAL A 57 -6.21 -12.57 3.24
C VAL A 57 -6.63 -11.10 3.28
N GLN A 58 -5.94 -10.21 2.55
CA GLN A 58 -6.33 -8.81 2.49
C GLN A 58 -7.70 -8.60 1.82
N THR A 59 -8.05 -9.34 0.77
CA THR A 59 -9.38 -9.26 0.16
C THR A 59 -10.47 -9.82 1.07
N SER A 60 -10.23 -10.95 1.75
CA SER A 60 -11.21 -11.53 2.69
C SER A 60 -11.42 -10.66 3.94
N LEU A 61 -10.39 -9.95 4.41
CA LEU A 61 -10.51 -8.98 5.51
C LEU A 61 -11.05 -7.61 5.05
N GLN A 62 -11.07 -7.34 3.74
CA GLN A 62 -11.65 -6.14 3.14
C GLN A 62 -13.04 -6.37 2.55
N GLU A 63 -13.68 -7.52 2.78
CA GLU A 63 -15.13 -7.60 2.62
C GLU A 63 -15.75 -6.47 3.45
N PRO A 64 -16.38 -5.46 2.83
CA PRO A 64 -17.09 -4.48 3.61
C PRO A 64 -18.17 -5.23 4.37
N THR A 65 -18.38 -4.87 5.64
CA THR A 65 -19.63 -5.18 6.32
C THR A 65 -20.74 -4.32 5.70
N ASP A 66 -21.06 -4.59 4.42
CA ASP A 66 -22.12 -3.97 3.64
C ASP A 66 -23.48 -4.61 3.97
N GLN A 67 -23.62 -5.03 5.24
CA GLN A 67 -24.92 -5.07 5.89
C GLN A 67 -25.30 -3.64 6.25
N SER A 68 -25.73 -2.89 5.23
CA SER A 68 -26.99 -2.14 5.25
C SER A 68 -27.37 -1.51 6.60
N ALA A 69 -26.43 -0.79 7.21
CA ALA A 69 -26.66 0.02 8.39
C ALA A 69 -27.45 1.30 8.04
N GLN A 70 -28.61 1.11 7.39
CA GLN A 70 -29.77 1.99 7.49
C GLN A 70 -30.32 1.97 8.93
N PHE A 71 -29.44 2.15 9.93
CA PHE A 71 -29.80 2.23 11.32
C PHE A 71 -30.40 3.61 11.57
N ARG A 72 -31.69 3.72 11.19
CA ARG A 72 -32.51 4.93 11.25
C ARG A 72 -32.56 5.43 12.71
N TRP A 73 -31.67 6.35 13.07
CA TRP A 73 -31.59 7.06 14.37
C TRP A 73 -32.82 7.92 14.74
N LYS A 74 -33.99 7.69 14.12
CA LYS A 74 -35.22 8.43 14.37
C LYS A 74 -36.00 8.06 15.66
N PRO A 75 -35.85 6.90 16.35
CA PRO A 75 -36.56 6.66 17.60
C PRO A 75 -35.88 7.26 18.85
N VAL A 76 -34.56 7.48 18.83
CA VAL A 76 -33.81 7.98 20.00
C VAL A 76 -34.19 9.43 20.37
N TRP A 77 -34.44 10.27 19.35
CA TRP A 77 -34.89 11.66 19.56
C TRP A 77 -36.28 11.76 20.21
N TRP A 78 -37.18 10.79 20.00
CA TRP A 78 -38.50 10.79 20.63
C TRP A 78 -38.42 10.48 22.13
N LEU A 79 -37.51 9.61 22.56
CA LEU A 79 -37.29 9.30 23.98
C LEU A 79 -36.69 10.48 24.76
N LEU A 80 -35.75 11.23 24.16
CA LEU A 80 -35.17 12.42 24.80
C LEU A 80 -36.18 13.57 24.96
N LEU A 81 -37.06 13.79 23.98
CA LEU A 81 -38.12 14.81 24.07
C LEU A 81 -39.14 14.51 25.18
N LEU A 82 -39.52 13.24 25.36
CA LEU A 82 -40.41 12.83 26.46
C LEU A 82 -39.78 13.05 27.84
N PHE A 83 -38.47 12.82 27.99
CA PHE A 83 -37.79 13.03 29.27
C PHE A 83 -37.64 14.52 29.63
N ALA A 84 -37.38 15.39 28.63
CA ALA A 84 -37.27 16.84 28.85
C ALA A 84 -38.59 17.48 29.30
N GLY A 85 -39.73 17.01 28.76
CA GLY A 85 -41.06 17.50 29.14
C GLY A 85 -41.42 17.24 30.61
N GLY A 86 -41.02 16.08 31.16
CA GLY A 86 -41.30 15.72 32.56
C GLY A 86 -40.57 16.60 33.58
N VAL A 87 -39.34 17.01 33.28
CA VAL A 87 -38.53 17.85 34.20
C VAL A 87 -39.02 19.30 34.24
N GLY A 88 -39.47 19.85 33.10
CA GLY A 88 -39.96 21.23 33.02
C GLY A 88 -41.17 21.53 33.90
N VAL A 89 -42.10 20.57 34.02
CA VAL A 89 -43.31 20.71 34.86
C VAL A 89 -42.97 20.73 36.36
N TRP A 90 -41.94 19.98 36.78
CA TRP A 90 -41.54 19.90 38.19
C TRP A 90 -40.89 21.20 38.69
N VAL A 91 -40.03 21.83 37.89
CA VAL A 91 -39.33 23.07 38.25
C VAL A 91 -40.28 24.29 38.32
N PHE A 92 -41.34 24.30 37.49
CA PHE A 92 -42.29 25.42 37.43
C PHE A 92 -43.26 25.47 38.64
N ILE A 93 -43.44 24.35 39.35
CA ILE A 93 -44.33 24.28 40.53
C ILE A 93 -43.63 24.73 41.82
N ILE A 94 -42.29 24.66 41.90
CA ILE A 94 -41.53 24.81 43.15
C ILE A 94 -40.84 26.18 43.30
N SER A 95 -40.79 27.01 42.26
CA SER A 95 -40.12 28.32 42.30
C SER A 95 -41.03 29.45 42.86
N PRO A 96 -40.79 29.99 44.08
CA PRO A 96 -41.53 31.15 44.57
C PRO A 96 -41.13 32.42 43.79
N LYS A 97 -42.12 33.25 43.46
CA LYS A 97 -41.93 34.53 42.76
C LYS A 97 -41.46 35.60 43.75
N ASN A 98 -40.42 36.36 43.38
CA ASN A 98 -40.18 37.69 43.94
C ASN A 98 -40.17 38.72 42.80
N THR A 99 -40.95 39.78 43.02
CA THR A 99 -41.31 40.84 42.07
C THR A 99 -40.42 42.08 42.25
N GLU A 100 -40.52 43.00 41.27
CA GLU A 100 -40.27 44.46 41.36
C GLU A 100 -38.81 44.99 41.31
N THR A 101 -38.51 46.18 40.77
CA THR A 101 -39.14 47.02 39.70
C THR A 101 -38.23 48.23 39.34
N THR A 102 -38.42 48.85 38.16
CA THR A 102 -38.00 50.24 37.75
C THR A 102 -36.84 50.42 36.74
N THR A 103 -37.19 50.60 35.45
CA THR A 103 -37.02 51.76 34.51
C THR A 103 -35.74 52.70 34.54
N PRO A 104 -35.46 53.56 33.50
CA PRO A 104 -34.19 53.52 32.74
C PRO A 104 -33.50 54.93 32.57
N PRO A 105 -33.12 55.39 31.35
CA PRO A 105 -31.82 55.32 30.62
C PRO A 105 -31.06 56.70 30.70
N PRO A 106 -30.18 57.16 29.76
CA PRO A 106 -29.54 56.54 28.60
C PRO A 106 -28.00 56.77 28.48
N SER A 107 -27.37 56.14 27.49
CA SER A 107 -26.39 56.84 26.66
C SER A 107 -26.40 56.28 25.23
N ILE A 108 -26.27 57.17 24.25
CA ILE A 108 -26.33 56.88 22.82
C ILE A 108 -24.91 56.98 22.27
N GLU A 109 -24.49 56.00 21.47
CA GLU A 109 -23.60 56.31 20.35
C GLU A 109 -23.87 55.34 19.19
N ALA A 110 -23.86 55.87 17.98
CA ALA A 110 -24.42 55.19 16.81
C ALA A 110 -23.56 55.41 15.57
N SER A 111 -23.35 54.32 14.82
CA SER A 111 -23.07 54.33 13.37
C SER A 111 -21.72 54.95 12.91
N PRO A 112 -21.31 54.77 11.63
CA PRO A 112 -22.07 54.18 10.51
C PRO A 112 -21.42 53.00 9.78
N SER A 113 -22.28 52.34 9.00
CA SER A 113 -21.98 51.31 8.00
C SER A 113 -21.02 51.75 6.89
N GLY A 114 -20.20 50.82 6.41
CA GLY A 114 -19.52 50.85 5.11
C GLY A 114 -20.01 49.71 4.20
N PRO A 115 -19.92 49.83 2.85
CA PRO A 115 -20.87 49.17 1.95
C PRO A 115 -20.51 47.76 1.49
N VAL A 116 -21.56 47.05 1.05
CA VAL A 116 -21.50 45.77 0.35
C VAL A 116 -20.78 45.91 -1.00
N ALA A 117 -19.81 45.04 -1.25
CA ALA A 117 -19.27 44.79 -2.58
C ALA A 117 -19.40 43.30 -2.92
N GLN A 118 -20.58 42.89 -3.41
CA GLN A 118 -20.74 41.60 -4.08
C GLN A 118 -20.00 41.66 -5.42
N LYS A 119 -18.93 40.89 -5.56
CA LYS A 119 -18.29 40.65 -6.86
C LYS A 119 -18.86 39.35 -7.42
N PRO A 120 -19.47 39.35 -8.63
CA PRO A 120 -19.77 38.11 -9.31
C PRO A 120 -18.45 37.48 -9.74
N SER A 121 -18.05 36.40 -9.09
CA SER A 121 -17.05 35.50 -9.64
C SER A 121 -17.77 34.59 -10.62
N ASP A 122 -17.74 34.96 -11.90
CA ASP A 122 -17.89 33.99 -12.99
C ASP A 122 -16.81 32.91 -12.81
N VAL A 123 -17.20 31.81 -12.18
CA VAL A 123 -16.44 30.57 -12.26
C VAL A 123 -16.86 29.93 -13.58
N PRO A 124 -15.99 29.88 -14.61
CA PRO A 124 -16.32 29.16 -15.82
C PRO A 124 -16.56 27.70 -15.42
N VAL A 125 -17.71 27.17 -15.80
CA VAL A 125 -18.02 25.75 -15.67
C VAL A 125 -16.98 25.00 -16.53
N VAL A 126 -15.94 24.47 -15.88
CA VAL A 126 -14.95 23.65 -16.55
C VAL A 126 -15.62 22.33 -16.88
N GLU A 127 -16.11 22.28 -18.12
CA GLU A 127 -16.69 21.15 -18.81
C GLU A 127 -15.96 19.85 -18.44
N SER A 128 -16.72 18.88 -17.93
CA SER A 128 -16.19 17.63 -17.41
C SER A 128 -15.91 16.65 -18.55
N THR A 129 -14.84 16.91 -19.31
CA THR A 129 -14.17 15.90 -20.14
C THR A 129 -13.88 14.66 -19.27
N PRO A 130 -13.94 13.41 -19.79
CA PRO A 130 -13.69 12.21 -19.00
C PRO A 130 -12.27 12.23 -18.42
N ARG A 131 -12.16 12.63 -17.16
CA ARG A 131 -10.89 12.92 -16.53
C ARG A 131 -10.37 11.64 -15.91
N GLY A 132 -9.30 11.08 -16.51
CA GLY A 132 -8.65 9.87 -16.03
C GLY A 132 -8.16 9.99 -14.58
N LEU A 133 -7.69 8.86 -14.04
CA LEU A 133 -7.30 8.72 -12.62
C LEU A 133 -6.49 9.92 -12.10
N SER A 134 -6.95 10.51 -10.99
CA SER A 134 -6.26 11.60 -10.31
C SER A 134 -4.97 11.12 -9.64
N PRO A 135 -4.00 12.01 -9.32
CA PRO A 135 -2.75 11.63 -8.66
C PRO A 135 -2.95 10.86 -7.35
N ARG A 136 -4.01 11.16 -6.59
CA ARG A 136 -4.36 10.40 -5.37
C ARG A 136 -4.86 8.99 -5.68
N GLN A 137 -5.63 8.81 -6.74
CA GLN A 137 -6.09 7.49 -7.18
C GLN A 137 -4.92 6.66 -7.73
N TRP A 138 -3.99 7.28 -8.47
CA TRP A 138 -2.75 6.63 -8.91
C TRP A 138 -1.88 6.16 -7.74
N ALA A 139 -1.63 7.03 -6.76
CA ALA A 139 -0.88 6.66 -5.56
C ALA A 139 -1.59 5.53 -4.77
N ALA A 140 -2.92 5.57 -4.65
CA ALA A 140 -3.69 4.51 -4.00
C ALA A 140 -3.61 3.17 -4.76
N LEU A 141 -3.72 3.19 -6.08
CA LEU A 141 -3.62 2.00 -6.95
C LEU A 141 -2.21 1.38 -6.87
N ALA A 142 -1.17 2.20 -6.83
CA ALA A 142 0.20 1.75 -6.63
C ALA A 142 0.42 1.14 -5.22
N LEU A 143 -0.11 1.77 -4.17
CA LEU A 143 -0.04 1.25 -2.80
C LEU A 143 -0.82 -0.07 -2.60
N LYS A 144 -1.93 -0.24 -3.32
CA LYS A 144 -2.70 -1.50 -3.38
C LYS A 144 -1.86 -2.64 -3.98
N ASN A 145 -1.13 -2.36 -5.06
CA ASN A 145 -0.45 -3.36 -5.88
C ASN A 145 1.04 -3.59 -5.55
N GLN A 146 1.61 -2.88 -4.57
CA GLN A 146 3.02 -3.01 -4.19
C GLN A 146 3.40 -4.44 -3.74
N ALA A 147 4.47 -4.98 -4.33
CA ALA A 147 5.16 -6.16 -3.82
C ALA A 147 5.92 -5.78 -2.54
N LYS A 148 5.37 -6.16 -1.38
CA LYS A 148 5.91 -5.80 -0.07
C LYS A 148 6.96 -6.81 0.37
N PRO A 149 8.03 -6.40 1.07
CA PRO A 149 8.98 -7.31 1.69
C PRO A 149 8.27 -8.43 2.47
N THR A 150 8.78 -9.65 2.30
CA THR A 150 8.45 -10.81 3.13
C THR A 150 9.39 -10.82 4.34
N PRO A 151 8.92 -11.20 5.54
CA PRO A 151 9.79 -11.50 6.66
C PRO A 151 10.50 -12.84 6.43
N THR A 152 11.52 -12.84 5.57
CA THR A 152 12.35 -14.02 5.31
C THR A 152 13.33 -14.21 6.47
N ALA A 153 13.15 -15.30 7.22
CA ALA A 153 13.94 -15.60 8.43
C ALA A 153 15.30 -16.28 8.14
N LEU A 154 15.54 -16.73 6.90
CA LEU A 154 16.49 -17.81 6.61
C LEU A 154 17.87 -17.40 6.03
N ARG A 155 18.14 -16.11 5.78
CA ARG A 155 19.29 -15.70 4.94
C ARG A 155 20.17 -14.54 5.44
N SER A 156 20.17 -14.23 6.74
CA SER A 156 21.03 -13.15 7.29
C SER A 156 22.41 -13.59 7.81
N GLU A 157 22.93 -14.74 7.35
CA GLU A 157 24.13 -15.36 7.91
C GLU A 157 25.46 -14.81 7.33
N GLU A 158 25.55 -14.46 6.03
CA GLU A 158 26.85 -14.51 5.33
C GLU A 158 27.59 -13.20 4.99
N SER A 159 27.05 -12.00 5.28
CA SER A 159 27.82 -10.75 5.07
C SER A 159 27.51 -9.67 6.11
N GLY A 160 28.50 -8.82 6.41
CA GLY A 160 28.43 -7.73 7.38
C GLY A 160 28.92 -8.10 8.80
N ASN A 161 29.38 -7.09 9.53
CA ASN A 161 29.77 -7.24 10.94
C ASN A 161 28.53 -7.41 11.85
N ALA A 162 28.73 -7.86 13.08
CA ALA A 162 27.63 -8.16 14.00
C ALA A 162 26.71 -6.94 14.26
N ALA A 163 27.25 -5.72 14.32
CA ALA A 163 26.47 -4.50 14.55
C ALA A 163 25.64 -4.10 13.31
N GLU A 164 26.19 -4.26 12.11
CA GLU A 164 25.47 -4.06 10.84
C GLU A 164 24.30 -5.03 10.70
N LYS A 165 24.54 -6.33 10.96
CA LYS A 165 23.48 -7.35 10.98
C LYS A 165 22.37 -7.00 11.99
N THR A 166 22.73 -6.57 13.20
CA THR A 166 21.75 -6.10 14.20
C THR A 166 20.98 -4.86 13.76
N ALA A 167 21.62 -3.89 13.09
CA ALA A 167 20.93 -2.71 12.57
C ALA A 167 19.99 -3.06 11.41
N LEU A 168 20.38 -3.94 10.48
CA LEU A 168 19.53 -4.41 9.39
C LEU A 168 18.32 -5.21 9.93
N VAL A 169 18.50 -6.07 10.93
CA VAL A 169 17.39 -6.74 11.62
C VAL A 169 16.39 -5.72 12.18
N ARG A 170 16.84 -4.73 12.96
CA ARG A 170 15.96 -3.68 13.51
C ARG A 170 15.25 -2.86 12.42
N ALA A 171 15.92 -2.56 11.32
CA ALA A 171 15.30 -1.86 10.19
C ALA A 171 14.17 -2.67 9.55
N ARG A 172 14.36 -3.99 9.39
CA ARG A 172 13.35 -4.93 8.89
C ARG A 172 12.15 -5.01 9.85
N GLU A 173 12.40 -5.14 11.15
CA GLU A 173 11.35 -5.13 12.18
C GLU A 173 10.53 -3.83 12.17
N ALA A 174 11.20 -2.67 12.18
CA ALA A 174 10.56 -1.36 12.08
C ALA A 174 9.69 -1.24 10.80
N TYR A 175 10.17 -1.78 9.66
CA TYR A 175 9.40 -1.77 8.42
C TYR A 175 8.11 -2.60 8.53
N HIS A 176 8.20 -3.81 9.09
CA HIS A 176 7.04 -4.69 9.27
C HIS A 176 6.05 -4.15 10.31
N GLN A 177 6.52 -3.39 11.29
CA GLN A 177 5.69 -2.62 12.24
C GLN A 177 5.08 -1.33 11.63
N GLY A 178 5.37 -1.00 10.37
CA GLY A 178 4.87 0.19 9.69
C GLY A 178 5.61 1.50 10.01
N GLN A 179 6.73 1.41 10.73
CA GLN A 179 7.53 2.56 11.19
C GLN A 179 8.49 3.04 10.08
N TYR A 180 7.97 3.32 8.88
CA TYR A 180 8.79 3.57 7.68
C TYR A 180 9.79 4.73 7.82
N ARG A 181 9.51 5.72 8.68
CA ARG A 181 10.47 6.79 8.99
C ARG A 181 11.66 6.29 9.80
N GLU A 182 11.41 5.40 10.76
CA GLU A 182 12.44 4.78 11.59
C GLU A 182 13.28 3.81 10.77
N THR A 183 12.64 3.02 9.89
CA THR A 183 13.36 2.20 8.89
C THR A 183 14.36 3.05 8.10
N LEU A 184 13.96 4.21 7.57
CA LEU A 184 14.87 5.07 6.82
C LEU A 184 15.95 5.73 7.69
N LEU A 185 15.70 5.95 8.98
CA LEU A 185 16.68 6.47 9.92
C LEU A 185 17.76 5.41 10.22
N ILE A 186 17.36 4.18 10.54
CA ILE A 186 18.29 3.06 10.79
C ILE A 186 19.10 2.71 9.53
N LEU A 187 18.45 2.67 8.35
CA LEU A 187 19.11 2.36 7.07
C LEU A 187 19.96 3.50 6.50
N LYS A 188 20.02 4.66 7.15
CA LYS A 188 20.83 5.79 6.68
C LYS A 188 22.32 5.56 6.90
N ASP A 189 22.67 4.97 8.04
CA ASP A 189 24.04 4.81 8.50
C ASP A 189 24.64 3.43 8.18
N LEU A 190 23.85 2.56 7.51
CA LEU A 190 24.28 1.27 6.98
C LEU A 190 24.91 1.42 5.58
N PRO A 191 25.84 0.53 5.19
CA PRO A 191 26.36 0.47 3.82
C PRO A 191 25.24 0.22 2.81
N ASN A 192 25.48 0.58 1.55
CA ASN A 192 24.56 0.27 0.45
C ASN A 192 24.73 -1.19 0.00
N ASP A 193 24.29 -2.12 0.83
CA ASP A 193 24.01 -3.49 0.41
C ASP A 193 22.61 -3.59 -0.24
N GLU A 194 22.30 -4.74 -0.85
CA GLU A 194 21.04 -4.93 -1.58
C GLU A 194 19.82 -4.98 -0.64
N ASP A 195 19.95 -5.59 0.54
CA ASP A 195 18.89 -5.71 1.55
C ASP A 195 18.48 -4.34 2.11
N ALA A 196 19.45 -3.55 2.57
CA ALA A 196 19.26 -2.18 3.03
C ALA A 196 18.68 -1.32 1.91
N THR A 197 19.15 -1.47 0.67
CA THR A 197 18.59 -0.75 -0.48
C THR A 197 17.14 -1.16 -0.75
N TYR A 198 16.79 -2.45 -0.66
CA TYR A 198 15.43 -2.96 -0.87
C TYR A 198 14.46 -2.48 0.21
N TYR A 199 14.83 -2.57 1.48
CA TYR A 199 13.99 -2.05 2.57
C TYR A 199 13.89 -0.52 2.54
N ARG A 200 14.95 0.20 2.14
CA ARG A 200 14.93 1.66 1.94
C ARG A 200 13.99 2.06 0.81
N ALA A 201 14.06 1.40 -0.35
CA ALA A 201 13.17 1.64 -1.50
C ALA A 201 11.70 1.42 -1.13
N ASN A 202 11.40 0.32 -0.44
CA ASN A 202 10.06 0.00 0.02
C ASN A 202 9.56 0.99 1.10
N ALA A 203 10.40 1.45 2.02
CA ALA A 203 10.02 2.45 3.02
C ALA A 203 9.74 3.83 2.38
N LEU A 204 10.55 4.25 1.40
CA LEU A 204 10.31 5.45 0.60
C LEU A 204 8.97 5.37 -0.14
N PHE A 205 8.67 4.21 -0.75
CA PHE A 205 7.40 3.96 -1.44
C PHE A 205 6.19 4.10 -0.48
N ARG A 206 6.25 3.50 0.71
CA ARG A 206 5.18 3.59 1.71
C ARG A 206 5.00 5.00 2.28
N LEU A 207 6.03 5.83 2.23
CA LEU A 207 5.99 7.26 2.54
C LEU A 207 5.62 8.15 1.34
N GLN A 208 5.20 7.56 0.21
CA GLN A 208 4.84 8.24 -1.04
C GLN A 208 5.99 9.08 -1.66
N ARG A 209 7.25 8.79 -1.30
CA ARG A 209 8.46 9.42 -1.86
C ARG A 209 8.86 8.72 -3.16
N PHE A 210 7.93 8.67 -4.12
CA PHE A 210 8.01 7.81 -5.30
C PHE A 210 9.22 8.06 -6.21
N ALA A 211 9.73 9.30 -6.30
CA ALA A 211 10.92 9.61 -7.09
C ALA A 211 12.20 9.00 -6.50
N GLU A 212 12.34 9.05 -5.18
CA GLU A 212 13.47 8.43 -4.47
C GLU A 212 13.35 6.91 -4.45
N ALA A 213 12.12 6.39 -4.31
CA ALA A 213 11.84 4.96 -4.42
C ALA A 213 12.15 4.40 -5.82
N ASP A 214 11.75 5.08 -6.92
CA ASP A 214 12.11 4.69 -8.30
C ASP A 214 13.63 4.60 -8.49
N THR A 215 14.38 5.54 -7.90
CA THR A 215 15.85 5.55 -7.95
C THR A 215 16.45 4.37 -7.17
N ALA A 216 15.94 4.10 -5.95
CA ALA A 216 16.43 3.00 -5.13
C ALA A 216 16.06 1.62 -5.71
N PHE A 217 14.87 1.45 -6.30
CA PHE A 217 14.51 0.22 -7.01
C PHE A 217 15.30 0.04 -8.31
N LYS A 218 15.62 1.10 -9.06
CA LYS A 218 16.47 1.01 -10.26
C LYS A 218 17.83 0.36 -9.94
N ASN A 219 18.41 0.65 -8.78
CA ASN A 219 19.68 0.06 -8.34
C ASN A 219 19.60 -1.44 -8.01
N LEU A 220 18.39 -2.02 -7.98
CA LEU A 220 18.15 -3.44 -7.69
C LEU A 220 17.67 -4.23 -8.92
N GLU A 221 17.55 -3.62 -10.11
CA GLU A 221 17.09 -4.32 -11.34
C GLU A 221 18.06 -5.43 -11.78
N THR A 222 19.31 -5.40 -11.32
CA THR A 222 20.32 -6.45 -11.54
C THR A 222 20.52 -7.37 -10.33
N SER A 223 19.84 -7.12 -9.20
CA SER A 223 19.95 -7.96 -7.99
C SER A 223 19.41 -9.35 -8.29
N PHE A 224 20.15 -10.39 -7.89
CA PHE A 224 19.70 -11.76 -8.05
C PHE A 224 18.38 -12.01 -7.30
N GLN A 225 18.25 -11.46 -6.08
CA GLN A 225 17.12 -11.69 -5.17
C GLN A 225 15.98 -10.67 -5.37
N TYR A 226 16.26 -9.45 -5.83
CA TYR A 226 15.29 -8.35 -5.82
C TYR A 226 14.87 -7.83 -7.20
N ARG A 227 15.46 -8.31 -8.31
CA ARG A 227 15.21 -7.77 -9.66
C ARG A 227 13.73 -7.66 -10.04
N TYR A 228 12.92 -8.67 -9.71
CA TYR A 228 11.52 -8.71 -10.12
C TYR A 228 10.63 -7.76 -9.32
N GLU A 229 10.70 -7.78 -7.98
CA GLU A 229 9.95 -6.81 -7.16
C GLU A 229 10.48 -5.39 -7.33
N ALA A 230 11.78 -5.22 -7.61
CA ALA A 230 12.35 -3.93 -7.94
C ALA A 230 11.76 -3.38 -9.24
N ARG A 231 11.81 -4.15 -10.34
CA ARG A 231 11.20 -3.78 -11.63
C ARG A 231 9.70 -3.50 -11.49
N TRP A 232 8.97 -4.32 -10.74
CA TRP A 232 7.55 -4.11 -10.44
C TRP A 232 7.28 -2.85 -9.64
N ASN A 233 7.89 -2.69 -8.46
CA ASN A 233 7.64 -1.55 -7.60
C ASN A 233 8.15 -0.24 -8.22
N ARG A 234 9.19 -0.29 -9.07
CA ARG A 234 9.64 0.84 -9.88
C ARG A 234 8.59 1.26 -10.91
N PHE A 235 7.98 0.31 -11.62
CA PHE A 235 6.82 0.60 -12.47
C PHE A 235 5.68 1.25 -11.68
N LEU A 236 5.38 0.74 -10.47
CA LEU A 236 4.39 1.35 -9.57
C LEU A 236 4.80 2.75 -9.06
N CYS A 237 6.08 3.07 -8.90
CA CYS A 237 6.54 4.43 -8.62
C CYS A 237 6.22 5.38 -9.79
N GLN A 238 6.46 4.93 -11.02
CA GLN A 238 6.19 5.71 -12.24
C GLN A 238 4.69 5.97 -12.38
N LEU A 239 3.89 4.93 -12.16
CA LEU A 239 2.43 4.98 -12.06
C LEU A 239 1.96 6.01 -11.03
N ALA A 240 2.42 5.88 -9.78
CA ALA A 240 2.04 6.76 -8.67
C ALA A 240 2.48 8.22 -8.88
N SER A 241 3.60 8.43 -9.57
CA SER A 241 4.10 9.78 -9.90
C SER A 241 3.32 10.49 -11.02
N GLY A 242 2.33 9.82 -11.64
CA GLY A 242 1.52 10.42 -12.71
C GLY A 242 2.28 10.69 -14.01
N LYS A 243 3.44 10.03 -14.20
CA LYS A 243 4.27 10.15 -15.42
C LYS A 243 3.69 9.42 -16.63
N LEU A 244 2.70 8.55 -16.41
CA LEU A 244 2.06 7.71 -17.42
C LEU A 244 0.58 8.08 -17.50
N SER A 245 0.07 8.24 -18.72
CA SER A 245 -1.38 8.17 -18.96
C SER A 245 -1.92 6.77 -18.65
N GLN A 246 -3.25 6.64 -18.53
CA GLN A 246 -3.87 5.35 -18.25
C GLN A 246 -3.62 4.31 -19.36
N GLU A 247 -3.54 4.75 -20.62
CA GLU A 247 -3.23 3.89 -21.76
C GLU A 247 -1.77 3.44 -21.76
N GLU A 248 -0.82 4.34 -21.50
CA GLU A 248 0.61 4.00 -21.36
C GLU A 248 0.86 3.07 -20.17
N ALA A 249 0.20 3.33 -19.04
CA ALA A 249 0.24 2.46 -17.87
C ALA A 249 -0.29 1.05 -18.17
N ARG A 250 -1.46 0.94 -18.84
CA ARG A 250 -2.01 -0.35 -19.27
C ARG A 250 -1.07 -1.05 -20.25
N LYS A 251 -0.50 -0.33 -21.22
CA LYS A 251 0.44 -0.90 -22.21
C LYS A 251 1.73 -1.42 -21.55
N ALA A 252 2.29 -0.67 -20.59
CA ALA A 252 3.45 -1.10 -19.82
C ALA A 252 3.13 -2.32 -18.95
N ALA A 253 1.95 -2.34 -18.30
CA ALA A 253 1.48 -3.51 -17.56
C ALA A 253 1.30 -4.74 -18.46
N LEU A 254 0.71 -4.60 -19.66
CA LEU A 254 0.62 -5.70 -20.64
C LEU A 254 1.99 -6.19 -21.14
N THR A 255 2.98 -5.30 -21.23
CA THR A 255 4.35 -5.68 -21.61
C THR A 255 5.01 -6.52 -20.52
N LEU A 256 4.76 -6.20 -19.25
CA LEU A 256 5.20 -7.02 -18.10
C LEU A 256 4.39 -8.31 -17.95
N ALA A 257 3.11 -8.31 -18.33
CA ALA A 257 2.23 -9.48 -18.27
C ALA A 257 2.56 -10.55 -19.32
N ASN A 258 3.10 -10.13 -20.46
CA ASN A 258 3.51 -11.00 -21.57
C ASN A 258 5.01 -11.39 -21.51
N ASP A 259 5.73 -10.96 -20.47
CA ASP A 259 7.11 -11.34 -20.22
C ASP A 259 7.11 -12.61 -19.35
N GLU A 260 7.13 -13.79 -19.97
CA GLU A 260 7.11 -15.09 -19.28
C GLU A 260 8.30 -15.25 -18.30
N THR A 261 9.37 -14.48 -18.48
CA THR A 261 10.54 -14.49 -17.56
C THR A 261 10.37 -13.59 -16.35
N PHE A 262 9.28 -12.81 -16.29
CA PHE A 262 8.96 -11.89 -15.21
C PHE A 262 8.02 -12.57 -14.20
N GLU A 263 8.57 -12.98 -13.05
CA GLU A 263 7.86 -13.73 -11.99
C GLU A 263 6.56 -13.08 -11.48
N LEU A 264 6.37 -11.77 -11.71
CA LEU A 264 5.18 -11.00 -11.34
C LEU A 264 4.23 -10.72 -12.51
N HIS A 265 4.33 -11.47 -13.62
CA HIS A 265 3.52 -11.28 -14.82
C HIS A 265 2.00 -11.35 -14.55
N GLU A 266 1.53 -12.22 -13.65
CA GLU A 266 0.13 -12.24 -13.21
C GLU A 266 -0.32 -10.92 -12.56
N PHE A 267 0.51 -10.35 -11.68
CA PHE A 267 0.22 -9.07 -11.01
C PHE A 267 0.13 -7.93 -12.04
N ALA A 268 0.96 -8.00 -13.09
CA ALA A 268 0.91 -7.08 -14.22
C ALA A 268 -0.33 -7.29 -15.10
N ALA A 269 -0.77 -8.54 -15.33
CA ALA A 269 -1.97 -8.86 -16.08
C ALA A 269 -3.24 -8.36 -15.38
N GLU A 270 -3.37 -8.61 -14.07
CA GLU A 270 -4.47 -8.08 -13.25
C GLU A 270 -4.52 -6.55 -13.28
N LEU A 271 -3.38 -5.87 -13.10
CA LEU A 271 -3.31 -4.42 -13.14
C LEU A 271 -3.63 -3.87 -14.53
N ALA A 272 -3.20 -4.55 -15.60
CA ALA A 272 -3.59 -4.19 -16.96
C ALA A 272 -5.11 -4.22 -17.15
N GLU A 273 -5.80 -5.22 -16.61
CA GLU A 273 -7.25 -5.31 -16.66
C GLU A 273 -7.96 -4.32 -15.72
N GLU A 274 -7.44 -4.03 -14.52
CA GLU A 274 -7.94 -2.93 -13.66
C GLU A 274 -7.81 -1.55 -14.35
N LEU A 275 -6.83 -1.38 -15.23
CA LEU A 275 -6.63 -0.17 -16.04
C LEU A 275 -7.44 -0.13 -17.35
N LYS A 276 -8.10 -1.23 -17.73
CA LYS A 276 -8.91 -1.34 -18.96
C LYS A 276 -10.16 -0.47 -18.94
N GLY A 277 -10.72 -0.23 -17.76
CA GLY A 277 -11.88 0.64 -17.58
C GLY A 277 -12.54 0.51 -16.20
N LYS A 278 -12.59 1.64 -15.50
CA LYS A 278 -13.83 2.15 -14.92
C LYS A 278 -14.32 3.27 -15.82
#